data_AF-E3M0Y1-F1
#
_entry.id   AF-E3M0Y1-F1
#
_cell.length_a   1.000
_cell.length_b   1.000
_cell.length_c   1.000
_cell.angle_alpha   90.00
_cell.angle_beta   90.00
_cell.angle_gamma   90.00
#
_symmetry.space_group_name_H-M   'P 1'
#
loop_
_entity.id
_entity.type
_entity.pdbx_description
1 polymer ?
#
loop_
_entity_poly.entity_id
_entity_poly.type
_entity_poly.pdbx_seq_one_letter_code
_entity_poly.pdbx_strand_id
1 'polypeptide(L)'
;MYKFLTLFAALSTAIVAQQTTCRAQTLGPAIGGLCPTGYTVISNGECCSSSQVTSSASTCVDKTNANGVNECPGTPSSSCVDLTNPNTGRSECAANQNLCNNSLYEETMKTQCPKTCGYCK
;
A
#
# COMPACT_ATOMS: atom_id res chain seq x y z
N MET A 1 -41.25 -27.56 -28.75
CA MET A 1 -40.05 -28.29 -28.27
C MET A 1 -38.92 -27.28 -28.16
N TYR A 2 -38.39 -27.14 -26.95
CA TYR A 2 -37.57 -26.04 -26.45
C TYR A 2 -36.30 -25.78 -27.27
N LYS A 3 -36.18 -24.61 -27.88
CA LYS A 3 -34.89 -24.12 -28.36
C LYS A 3 -34.50 -22.93 -27.49
N PHE A 4 -33.91 -23.29 -26.34
CA PHE A 4 -33.20 -22.39 -25.43
C PHE A 4 -32.17 -21.60 -26.24
N LEU A 5 -32.55 -20.41 -26.69
CA LEU A 5 -31.62 -19.43 -27.23
C LEU A 5 -30.96 -18.75 -26.02
N THR A 6 -30.04 -19.47 -25.38
CA THR A 6 -29.26 -18.96 -24.26
C THR A 6 -28.46 -17.76 -24.74
N LEU A 7 -28.87 -16.58 -24.26
CA LEU A 7 -28.04 -15.39 -24.14
C LEU A 7 -26.71 -15.83 -23.52
N PHE A 8 -25.65 -16.01 -24.32
CA PHE A 8 -24.29 -16.01 -23.81
C PHE A 8 -23.91 -14.55 -23.55
N ALA A 9 -24.50 -13.97 -22.50
CA ALA A 9 -23.90 -12.83 -21.85
C ALA A 9 -22.55 -13.34 -21.32
N ALA A 10 -21.48 -13.04 -22.05
CA ALA A 10 -20.13 -13.14 -21.51
C ALA A 10 -20.03 -12.10 -20.38
N LEU A 11 -20.57 -12.44 -19.20
CA LEU A 11 -20.10 -11.89 -17.96
C LEU A 11 -18.65 -12.37 -17.85
N SER A 12 -17.74 -11.60 -18.44
CA SER A 12 -16.33 -11.64 -18.08
C SER A 12 -16.26 -11.20 -16.62
N THR A 13 -16.52 -12.13 -15.70
CA THR A 13 -16.11 -12.00 -14.32
C THR A 13 -14.60 -11.92 -14.37
N ALA A 14 -14.06 -10.71 -14.29
CA ALA A 14 -12.66 -10.52 -14.01
C ALA A 14 -12.40 -11.18 -12.66
N ILE A 15 -11.90 -12.42 -12.69
CA ILE A 15 -11.35 -13.06 -11.50
C ILE A 15 -10.06 -12.29 -11.24
N VAL A 16 -10.14 -11.24 -10.43
CA VAL A 16 -8.95 -10.56 -9.94
C VAL A 16 -8.23 -11.60 -9.08
N ALA A 17 -7.24 -12.27 -9.65
CA ALA A 17 -6.31 -13.08 -8.88
C ALA A 17 -5.63 -12.11 -7.91
N GLN A 18 -6.02 -12.17 -6.63
CA GLN A 18 -5.37 -11.41 -5.57
C GLN A 18 -3.97 -11.99 -5.44
N GLN A 19 -3.02 -11.46 -6.22
CA GLN A 19 -1.62 -11.86 -6.13
C GLN A 19 -1.13 -11.52 -4.73
N THR A 20 -0.38 -12.38 -4.07
CA THR A 20 0.21 -12.15 -2.76
C THR A 20 1.72 -12.09 -2.93
N THR A 21 2.36 -11.07 -2.36
CA THR A 21 3.79 -10.80 -2.41
C THR A 21 4.38 -10.77 -1.00
N CYS A 22 5.71 -10.87 -0.90
CA CYS A 22 6.45 -10.80 0.36
C CYS A 22 7.13 -9.44 0.47
N ARG A 23 6.94 -8.75 1.60
CA ARG A 23 7.57 -7.44 1.84
C ARG A 23 9.08 -7.50 2.05
N ALA A 24 9.61 -8.68 2.38
CA ALA A 24 11.03 -8.93 2.60
C ALA A 24 11.48 -10.17 1.84
N GLN A 25 12.61 -10.76 2.26
CA GLN A 25 13.19 -11.95 1.63
C GLN A 25 12.29 -13.17 1.84
N THR A 26 12.05 -13.92 0.76
CA THR A 26 11.36 -15.20 0.82
C THR A 26 12.31 -16.29 1.31
N LEU A 27 11.77 -17.27 2.04
CA LEU A 27 12.55 -18.40 2.56
C LEU A 27 12.91 -19.39 1.44
N GLY A 28 12.18 -19.35 0.33
CA GLY A 28 12.33 -20.23 -0.84
C GLY A 28 11.00 -20.84 -1.29
N PRO A 29 11.01 -21.76 -2.27
CA PRO A 29 9.82 -22.40 -2.80
C PRO A 29 9.12 -23.30 -1.76
N ALA A 30 7.80 -23.31 -1.77
CA ALA A 30 6.99 -24.20 -0.95
C ALA A 30 7.13 -25.66 -1.42
N ILE A 31 7.35 -26.58 -0.49
CA ILE A 31 7.46 -28.01 -0.80
C ILE A 31 6.06 -28.61 -0.70
N GLY A 32 5.48 -29.01 -1.84
CA GLY A 32 4.12 -29.56 -1.88
C GLY A 32 3.03 -28.55 -1.46
N GLY A 33 3.29 -27.25 -1.61
CA GLY A 33 2.35 -26.19 -1.19
C GLY A 33 2.27 -25.99 0.33
N LEU A 34 3.24 -26.53 1.09
CA LEU A 34 3.33 -26.36 2.53
C LEU A 34 4.57 -25.53 2.89
N CYS A 35 4.41 -24.68 3.90
CA CYS A 35 5.49 -23.89 4.50
C CYS A 35 5.69 -24.28 5.97
N PRO A 36 6.88 -24.04 6.53
CA PRO A 36 7.14 -24.20 7.95
C PRO A 36 6.20 -23.33 8.80
N THR A 37 6.03 -23.68 10.08
CA THR A 37 5.22 -22.91 11.02
C THR A 37 5.65 -21.44 11.08
N GLY A 38 4.70 -20.51 10.94
CA GLY A 38 4.95 -19.06 10.89
C GLY A 38 5.20 -18.48 9.50
N TYR A 39 5.07 -19.31 8.46
CA TYR A 39 5.20 -18.92 7.06
C TYR A 39 3.95 -19.32 6.26
N THR A 40 3.64 -18.56 5.22
CA THR A 40 2.53 -18.80 4.30
C THR A 40 3.01 -18.78 2.86
N VAL A 41 2.36 -19.59 2.03
CA VAL A 41 2.63 -19.66 0.60
C VAL A 41 2.06 -18.40 -0.06
N ILE A 42 2.90 -17.66 -0.79
CA ILE A 42 2.49 -16.49 -1.58
C ILE A 42 2.28 -16.88 -3.06
N SER A 43 1.71 -15.98 -3.87
CA SER A 43 1.24 -16.33 -5.23
C SER A 43 2.32 -16.77 -6.20
N ASN A 44 3.59 -16.49 -5.92
CA ASN A 44 4.73 -16.98 -6.69
C ASN A 44 5.18 -18.41 -6.28
N GLY A 45 4.48 -19.06 -5.34
CA GLY A 45 4.80 -20.40 -4.85
C GLY A 45 5.91 -20.44 -3.80
N GLU A 46 6.32 -19.29 -3.26
CA GLU A 46 7.34 -19.21 -2.21
C GLU A 46 6.75 -19.06 -0.81
N CYS A 47 7.54 -19.44 0.20
CA CYS A 47 7.21 -19.25 1.61
C CYS A 47 7.68 -17.87 2.07
N CYS A 48 6.74 -17.07 2.53
CA CYS A 48 6.99 -15.79 3.16
C CYS A 48 6.56 -15.85 4.63
N SER A 49 7.21 -15.08 5.51
CA SER A 49 6.73 -14.96 6.89
C SER A 49 5.30 -14.44 6.89
N SER A 50 4.41 -15.06 7.65
CA SER A 50 2.98 -14.69 7.67
C SER A 50 2.76 -13.21 7.99
N SER A 51 3.66 -12.60 8.75
CA SER A 51 3.64 -11.18 9.12
C SER A 51 4.10 -10.23 8.00
N GLN A 52 4.66 -10.76 6.91
CA GLN A 52 5.24 -10.01 5.78
C GLN A 52 4.52 -10.30 4.47
N VAL A 53 3.47 -11.10 4.51
CA VAL A 53 2.62 -11.39 3.35
C VAL A 53 1.68 -10.23 3.09
N THR A 54 1.78 -9.64 1.90
CA THR A 54 0.88 -8.59 1.43
C THR A 54 0.18 -9.05 0.17
N SER A 55 -1.15 -9.03 0.19
CA SER A 55 -1.93 -9.20 -1.03
C SER A 55 -1.73 -7.96 -1.92
N SER A 56 -1.28 -8.11 -3.14
CA SER A 56 -1.27 -7.13 -4.25
C SER A 56 -2.68 -6.61 -4.63
N ALA A 57 -3.72 -6.93 -3.85
CA ALA A 57 -4.98 -6.21 -3.80
C ALA A 57 -5.04 -5.18 -2.64
N SER A 58 -3.91 -4.88 -2.00
CA SER A 58 -3.81 -3.81 -1.03
C SER A 58 -3.81 -2.48 -1.76
N THR A 59 -5.01 -1.92 -1.94
CA THR A 59 -5.23 -0.49 -1.71
C THR A 59 -4.93 -0.20 -0.23
N CYS A 60 -3.72 -0.47 0.25
CA CYS A 60 -3.31 -0.12 1.58
C CYS A 60 -3.17 1.40 1.61
N VAL A 61 -4.27 2.07 1.89
CA VAL A 61 -4.25 3.41 2.48
C VAL A 61 -3.61 3.26 3.84
N ASP A 62 -2.63 4.12 4.14
CA ASP A 62 -1.95 4.23 5.44
C ASP A 62 -2.96 4.20 6.59
N LYS A 63 -3.20 3.01 7.13
CA LYS A 63 -3.91 2.83 8.39
C LYS A 63 -2.84 2.58 9.43
N THR A 64 -2.66 3.56 10.30
CA THR A 64 -1.98 3.36 11.56
C THR A 64 -2.88 2.51 12.46
N ASN A 65 -2.30 1.50 13.10
CA ASN A 65 -3.04 0.78 14.14
C ASN A 65 -3.18 1.64 15.40
N ALA A 66 -3.86 1.09 16.42
CA ALA A 66 -4.05 1.76 17.71
C ALA A 66 -2.72 2.18 18.40
N ASN A 67 -1.59 1.64 17.94
CA ASN A 67 -0.25 1.93 18.44
C ASN A 67 0.55 2.86 17.50
N GLY A 68 -0.06 3.39 16.44
CA GLY A 68 0.58 4.38 15.56
C GLY A 68 1.60 3.82 14.56
N VAL A 69 1.73 2.50 14.40
CA VAL A 69 2.67 1.92 13.43
C VAL A 69 2.03 1.77 12.05
N ASN A 70 2.76 2.13 11.00
CA ASN A 70 2.34 1.89 9.61
C ASN A 70 2.53 0.40 9.27
N GLU A 71 1.44 -0.28 8.95
CA GLU A 71 1.43 -1.70 8.60
C GLU A 71 1.76 -1.94 7.11
N CYS A 72 1.91 -0.88 6.31
CA CYS A 72 2.33 -0.93 4.89
C CYS A 72 3.47 0.04 4.49
N PRO A 73 4.67 -0.07 5.08
CA PRO A 73 5.89 0.54 4.54
C PRO A 73 6.19 -0.06 3.16
N GLY A 74 5.81 0.63 2.09
CA GLY A 74 6.03 0.17 0.73
C GLY A 74 5.44 1.07 -0.36
N THR A 75 4.48 1.92 0.00
CA THR A 75 3.93 2.92 -0.92
C THR A 75 3.70 4.20 -0.15
N PRO A 76 4.16 5.38 -0.62
CA PRO A 76 3.61 6.64 -0.16
C PRO A 76 2.14 6.66 -0.59
N SER A 77 1.26 6.17 0.27
CA SER A 77 -0.20 6.19 0.07
C SER A 77 -0.82 7.39 0.77
N SER A 78 -0.15 8.53 0.72
CA SER A 78 -0.86 9.79 0.81
C SER A 78 -0.91 10.33 -0.60
N SER A 79 -2.11 10.66 -1.08
CA SER A 79 -2.27 11.68 -2.11
C SER A 79 -1.18 12.74 -1.89
N CYS A 80 -0.31 12.95 -2.88
CA CYS A 80 0.83 13.87 -2.76
C CYS A 80 0.31 15.31 -2.63
N VAL A 81 -0.11 15.66 -1.42
CA VAL A 81 -0.78 16.91 -1.10
C VAL A 81 -0.20 17.45 0.18
N ASP A 82 -0.11 18.77 0.23
CA ASP A 82 0.28 19.48 1.43
C ASP A 82 -0.88 19.46 2.43
N LEU A 83 -0.56 19.17 3.69
CA LEU A 83 -1.54 19.13 4.77
C LEU A 83 -2.03 20.55 5.09
N THR A 84 -3.30 20.63 5.47
CA THR A 84 -3.94 21.85 5.97
C THR A 84 -3.98 21.84 7.48
N ASN A 85 -3.74 22.99 8.10
CA ASN A 85 -3.90 23.14 9.53
C ASN A 85 -5.40 22.98 9.89
N PRO A 86 -5.79 22.04 10.77
CA PRO A 86 -7.19 21.75 11.07
C PRO A 86 -7.92 22.92 11.74
N ASN A 87 -7.20 23.86 12.35
CA ASN A 87 -7.79 25.02 13.00
C ASN A 87 -8.10 26.16 12.01
N THR A 88 -7.33 26.28 10.93
CA THR A 88 -7.45 27.38 9.95
C THR A 88 -7.97 26.92 8.59
N GLY A 89 -7.99 25.61 8.33
CA GLY A 89 -8.36 25.01 7.04
C GLY A 89 -7.39 25.33 5.91
N ARG A 90 -6.23 25.92 6.20
CA ARG A 90 -5.27 26.40 5.18
C ARG A 90 -3.95 25.65 5.29
N SER A 91 -3.31 25.39 4.15
CA SER A 91 -1.93 24.90 4.12
C SER A 91 -0.95 26.04 4.34
N GLU A 92 -0.02 25.85 5.26
CA GLU A 92 1.06 26.79 5.58
C GLU A 92 2.35 26.46 4.81
N CYS A 93 2.32 25.47 3.92
CA CYS A 93 3.50 24.96 3.24
C CYS A 93 4.15 26.00 2.31
N ALA A 94 3.36 26.83 1.63
CA ALA A 94 3.88 27.91 0.79
C ALA A 94 4.72 28.94 1.60
N ALA A 95 4.30 29.26 2.83
CA ALA A 95 5.05 30.17 3.70
C ALA A 95 6.31 29.51 4.28
N ASN A 96 6.28 28.19 4.45
CA ASN A 96 7.35 27.40 5.06
C ASN A 96 8.26 26.71 4.05
N GLN A 97 8.22 27.09 2.77
CA GLN A 97 9.04 26.44 1.73
C GLN A 97 10.55 26.52 2.01
N ASN A 98 11.01 27.57 2.72
CA ASN A 98 12.40 27.69 3.14
C ASN A 98 12.83 26.61 4.14
N LEU A 99 11.89 26.00 4.86
CA LEU A 99 12.15 24.91 5.80
C LEU A 99 12.41 23.58 5.11
N CYS A 100 12.09 23.43 3.82
CA CYS A 100 12.37 22.20 3.06
C CYS A 100 13.87 21.84 3.07
N ASN A 101 14.75 22.85 3.12
CA ASN A 101 16.20 22.67 3.14
C ASN A 101 16.80 22.72 4.56
N ASN A 102 15.98 22.86 5.59
CA ASN A 102 16.44 22.92 6.96
C ASN A 102 16.39 21.52 7.59
N SER A 103 17.56 20.99 7.95
CA SER A 103 17.70 19.62 8.48
C SER A 103 16.88 19.39 9.76
N LEU A 104 16.63 20.44 10.57
CA LEU A 104 15.81 20.33 11.78
C LEU A 104 14.32 20.12 11.46
N TYR A 105 13.86 20.56 10.29
CA TYR A 105 12.47 20.52 9.88
C TYR A 105 12.20 19.50 8.77
N GLU A 106 13.20 18.73 8.35
CA GLU A 106 13.11 17.81 7.22
C GLU A 106 11.97 16.78 7.39
N GLU A 107 11.89 16.10 8.55
CA GLU A 107 10.82 15.13 8.82
C GLU A 107 9.44 15.79 8.90
N THR A 108 9.38 17.01 9.46
CA THR A 108 8.14 17.78 9.54
C THR A 108 7.67 18.15 8.14
N MET A 109 8.56 18.61 7.26
CA MET A 109 8.23 18.99 5.90
C MET A 109 7.91 17.79 5.01
N LYS A 110 8.53 16.63 5.24
CA LYS A 110 8.15 15.34 4.60
C LYS A 110 6.72 14.92 4.94
N THR A 111 6.26 15.24 6.13
CA THR A 111 4.90 14.87 6.58
C THR A 111 3.87 15.93 6.18
N GLN A 112 4.16 17.20 6.48
CA GLN A 112 3.22 18.31 6.32
C GLN A 112 3.17 18.86 4.90
N CYS A 113 4.30 18.87 4.20
CA CYS A 113 4.47 19.59 2.93
C CYS A 113 5.17 18.76 1.84
N PRO A 114 4.77 17.49 1.62
CA PRO A 114 5.50 16.60 0.73
C PRO A 114 5.45 17.05 -0.74
N LYS A 115 4.40 17.75 -1.14
CA LYS A 115 4.25 18.30 -2.49
C LYS A 115 5.06 19.59 -2.65
N THR A 116 4.93 20.53 -1.72
CA THR A 116 5.65 21.81 -1.76
C THR A 116 7.17 21.61 -1.73
N CYS A 117 7.67 20.63 -0.98
CA CYS A 117 9.10 20.31 -0.91
C CYS A 117 9.58 19.31 -1.97
N GLY A 118 8.67 18.73 -2.77
CA GLY A 118 9.03 17.79 -3.84
C GLY A 118 9.44 16.39 -3.38
N TYR A 119 9.00 15.96 -2.19
CA TYR A 119 9.23 14.61 -1.67
C TYR A 119 8.33 13.55 -2.34
N CYS A 120 7.29 13.98 -3.05
CA CYS A 120 6.42 13.12 -3.84
C CYS A 120 6.01 13.79 -5.17
N LYS A 121 5.48 13.00 -6.10
CA LYS A 121 5.07 13.40 -7.45
C LYS A 121 3.68 12.84 -7.76
#